data_AF-A0A9P1IEK8-F1
#
_entry.id   AF-A0A9P1IEK8-F1
#
_cell.length_a   1.000
_cell.length_b   1.000
_cell.length_c   1.000
_cell.angle_alpha   90.00
_cell.angle_beta   90.00
_cell.angle_gamma   90.00
#
_symmetry.space_group_name_H-M   'P 1'
#
loop_
_entity.id
_entity.type
_entity.pdbx_description
1 polymer ?
#
loop_
_entity_poly.entity_id
_entity_poly.type
_entity_poly.pdbx_seq_one_letter_code
_entity_poly.pdbx_strand_id
1 'polypeptide(L)'
;MTDEFKLSGYFSFLSYHVTSDTYKLDDIEWMFSVSSKDRQVLNVLIHNSNSSNLQSFDTNIKINLKYDNGTNLEKTFDVKFDYKNNTHCIDFVSIEEFEKHQNYFHPFTMNVVMKVSKIAPIRKTTDEIDLCEKDSVFNDIVLQFENSKVLYSSKAMLSIHSKVFNTMFNSNFEEKYQTKIKLDDDFEEFKTMLMIIYPSKNVVNSKNIEILMKLADKYDMSQLMDKCVAFVEKDGNVQNDLRLLLADRYNLPKVHNKCIRNFKDMESLEKFEESEVFGNLTQTTQVAVLKRAFGLSSQEKKDGGPMAKIKRAQEKGFN
;
A
#
# COMPACT_ATOMS: atom_id res chain seq x y z
N MET A 1 -9.07 19.76 -8.07
CA MET A 1 -9.18 21.23 -7.93
C MET A 1 -9.23 21.83 -9.33
N THR A 2 -10.12 22.76 -9.61
CA THR A 2 -10.28 23.35 -10.96
C THR A 2 -10.21 24.85 -10.84
N ASP A 3 -9.33 25.49 -11.61
CA ASP A 3 -9.21 26.94 -11.67
C ASP A 3 -9.18 27.42 -13.12
N GLU A 4 -9.74 28.61 -13.35
CA GLU A 4 -9.80 29.27 -14.65
C GLU A 4 -8.83 30.46 -14.69
N PHE A 5 -7.96 30.48 -15.69
CA PHE A 5 -6.94 31.49 -15.89
C PHE A 5 -7.21 32.23 -17.19
N LYS A 6 -7.24 33.57 -17.12
CA LYS A 6 -7.45 34.41 -18.29
C LYS A 6 -6.15 35.09 -18.68
N LEU A 7 -5.72 34.85 -19.91
CA LEU A 7 -4.59 35.50 -20.55
C LEU A 7 -5.11 36.49 -21.59
N SER A 8 -4.84 37.78 -21.36
CA SER A 8 -5.05 38.83 -22.36
C SER A 8 -3.70 39.38 -22.78
N GLY A 9 -3.41 39.38 -24.08
CA GLY A 9 -2.11 39.76 -24.61
C GLY A 9 -2.22 40.54 -25.92
N TYR A 10 -1.17 41.29 -26.25
CA TYR A 10 -0.99 41.98 -27.52
C TYR A 10 0.20 41.36 -28.24
N PHE A 11 0.05 41.02 -29.52
CA PHE A 11 1.20 40.68 -30.35
C PHE A 11 1.87 42.00 -30.80
N SER A 12 3.14 42.20 -30.44
CA SER A 12 3.92 43.33 -30.95
C SER A 12 5.12 42.84 -31.75
N PHE A 13 5.66 43.71 -32.61
CA PHE A 13 6.69 43.37 -33.59
C PHE A 13 8.02 42.86 -33.00
N LEU A 14 8.27 43.07 -31.70
CA LEU A 14 9.61 42.94 -31.08
C LEU A 14 9.78 41.75 -30.12
N SER A 15 8.70 41.16 -29.59
CA SER A 15 8.79 39.94 -28.79
C SER A 15 7.42 39.29 -28.62
N TYR A 16 7.32 38.00 -28.96
CA TYR A 16 6.17 37.19 -28.62
C TYR A 16 6.44 36.47 -27.31
N HIS A 17 6.19 37.17 -26.20
CA HIS A 17 6.08 36.51 -24.91
C HIS A 17 5.08 37.29 -24.04
N VAL A 18 3.92 36.71 -23.82
CA VAL A 18 2.94 37.23 -22.86
C VAL A 18 2.89 36.23 -21.72
N THR A 19 3.12 36.68 -20.49
CA THR A 19 3.06 35.85 -19.29
C THR A 19 1.87 36.30 -18.46
N SER A 20 1.15 35.35 -17.86
CA SER A 20 0.16 35.65 -16.85
C SER A 20 0.82 36.17 -15.58
N ASP A 21 0.01 36.72 -14.69
CA ASP A 21 0.35 36.75 -13.28
C ASP A 21 0.62 35.31 -12.77
N THR A 22 1.40 35.22 -11.72
CA THR A 22 1.65 33.95 -11.03
C THR A 22 0.41 33.56 -10.22
N TYR A 23 -0.08 32.35 -10.43
CA TYR A 23 -1.22 31.81 -9.71
C TYR A 23 -0.79 30.78 -8.69
N LYS A 24 -1.38 30.83 -7.49
CA LYS A 24 -1.11 29.84 -6.44
C LYS A 24 -2.21 28.80 -6.41
N LEU A 25 -1.83 27.56 -6.63
CA LEU A 25 -2.64 26.40 -6.33
C LEU A 25 -1.96 25.70 -5.15
N ASP A 26 -2.59 25.77 -3.98
CA ASP A 26 -1.93 25.49 -2.70
C ASP A 26 -0.64 26.36 -2.54
N ASP A 27 0.49 25.74 -2.20
CA ASP A 27 1.81 26.40 -2.05
C ASP A 27 2.62 26.45 -3.36
N ILE A 28 2.04 26.03 -4.48
CA ILE A 28 2.73 25.92 -5.77
C ILE A 28 2.33 27.07 -6.68
N GLU A 29 3.34 27.74 -7.22
CA GLU A 29 3.15 28.83 -8.17
C GLU A 29 3.13 28.30 -9.62
N TRP A 30 2.07 28.64 -10.33
CA TRP A 30 1.85 28.31 -11.72
C TRP A 30 1.92 29.57 -12.56
N MET A 31 2.66 29.50 -13.67
CA MET A 31 2.77 30.58 -14.62
C MET A 31 2.40 30.06 -16.00
N PHE A 32 1.53 30.80 -16.69
CA PHE A 32 1.15 30.50 -18.05
C PHE A 32 1.76 31.56 -18.96
N SER A 33 2.39 31.16 -20.06
CA SER A 33 2.80 32.11 -21.07
C SER A 33 2.39 31.66 -22.45
N VAL A 34 2.12 32.63 -23.31
CA VAL A 34 1.97 32.39 -24.74
C VAL A 34 3.23 32.90 -25.41
N SER A 35 3.84 32.05 -26.22
CA SER A 35 4.98 32.41 -27.06
C SER A 35 4.73 31.97 -28.50
N SER A 36 5.52 32.49 -29.43
CA SER A 36 5.62 31.90 -30.76
C SER A 36 7.08 31.76 -31.11
N LYS A 37 7.55 30.52 -31.12
CA LYS A 37 8.91 30.23 -31.58
C LYS A 37 8.91 30.28 -33.10
N ASP A 38 9.79 31.11 -33.67
CA ASP A 38 10.03 31.23 -35.12
C ASP A 38 8.81 31.66 -35.96
N ARG A 39 7.76 32.25 -35.35
CA ARG A 39 6.50 32.69 -35.98
C ARG A 39 5.72 31.60 -36.73
N GLN A 40 5.99 30.33 -36.45
CA GLN A 40 5.29 29.23 -37.12
C GLN A 40 4.08 28.74 -36.32
N VAL A 41 4.23 28.66 -35.00
CA VAL A 41 3.23 28.09 -34.10
C VAL A 41 3.00 29.03 -32.92
N LEU A 42 1.76 29.10 -32.49
CA LEU A 42 1.32 29.65 -31.22
C LEU A 42 1.51 28.60 -30.13
N ASN A 43 2.46 28.83 -29.23
CA ASN A 43 2.78 27.92 -28.13
C ASN A 43 2.19 28.46 -26.83
N VAL A 44 1.59 27.58 -26.03
CA VAL A 44 1.21 27.87 -24.64
C VAL A 44 2.15 27.11 -23.73
N LEU A 45 2.97 27.85 -22.97
CA LEU A 45 3.82 27.29 -21.93
C LEU A 45 3.08 27.34 -20.60
N ILE A 46 3.16 26.23 -19.88
CA ILE A 46 2.73 26.15 -18.48
C ILE A 46 3.94 25.75 -17.67
N HIS A 47 4.29 26.60 -16.70
CA HIS A 47 5.35 26.37 -15.75
C HIS A 47 4.78 26.15 -14.35
N ASN A 48 5.30 25.14 -13.68
CA ASN A 48 5.03 24.79 -12.29
C ASN A 48 6.32 25.02 -11.48
N SER A 49 6.27 25.90 -10.50
CA SER A 49 7.44 26.27 -9.68
C SER A 49 7.79 25.28 -8.57
N ASN A 50 7.06 24.16 -8.47
CA ASN A 50 7.22 23.19 -7.41
C ASN A 50 8.69 22.72 -7.33
N SER A 51 9.35 23.08 -6.24
CA SER A 51 10.72 22.68 -5.96
C SER A 51 10.82 21.28 -5.37
N SER A 52 9.69 20.70 -4.93
CA SER A 52 9.63 19.37 -4.34
C SER A 52 9.65 18.28 -5.41
N ASN A 53 10.59 17.35 -5.28
CA ASN A 53 10.65 16.13 -6.09
C ASN A 53 9.77 14.98 -5.58
N LEU A 54 8.91 15.25 -4.59
CA LEU A 54 8.12 14.24 -3.89
C LEU A 54 6.68 14.13 -4.38
N GLN A 55 6.27 14.93 -5.37
CA GLN A 55 4.88 14.96 -5.86
C GLN A 55 4.83 15.12 -7.38
N SER A 56 3.83 14.49 -7.98
CA SER A 56 3.44 14.70 -9.38
C SER A 56 1.97 15.10 -9.47
N PHE A 57 1.64 15.89 -10.48
CA PHE A 57 0.31 16.42 -10.73
C PHE A 57 -0.19 15.93 -12.07
N ASP A 58 -1.25 15.12 -12.06
CA ASP A 58 -1.99 14.81 -13.28
C ASP A 58 -3.01 15.93 -13.49
N THR A 59 -2.95 16.59 -14.66
CA THR A 59 -3.75 17.77 -14.97
C THR A 59 -4.46 17.63 -16.31
N ASN A 60 -5.63 18.23 -16.40
CA ASN A 60 -6.35 18.43 -17.64
C ASN A 60 -6.40 19.93 -17.92
N ILE A 61 -5.85 20.34 -19.06
CA ILE A 61 -5.69 21.73 -19.46
C ILE A 61 -6.55 21.98 -20.69
N LYS A 62 -7.50 22.90 -20.58
CA LYS A 62 -8.34 23.36 -21.67
C LYS A 62 -7.90 24.77 -22.07
N ILE A 63 -7.60 24.97 -23.34
CA ILE A 63 -7.20 26.26 -23.90
C ILE A 63 -8.28 26.69 -24.89
N ASN A 64 -8.82 27.89 -24.69
CA ASN A 64 -9.84 28.49 -25.53
C ASN A 64 -9.35 29.85 -26.05
N LEU A 65 -9.21 29.97 -27.36
CA LEU A 65 -8.86 31.21 -28.05
C LEU A 65 -10.13 31.79 -28.68
N LYS A 66 -10.42 33.06 -28.39
CA LYS A 66 -11.53 33.80 -29.01
C LYS A 66 -11.00 34.75 -30.08
N TYR A 67 -11.50 34.62 -31.30
CA TYR A 67 -11.16 35.47 -32.43
C TYR A 67 -12.11 36.67 -32.52
N ASP A 68 -11.67 37.73 -33.20
CA ASP A 68 -12.43 38.98 -33.37
C ASP A 68 -13.73 38.80 -34.17
N ASN A 69 -13.74 37.84 -35.09
CA ASN A 69 -14.92 37.49 -35.90
C ASN A 69 -15.99 36.71 -35.10
N GLY A 70 -15.76 36.47 -33.80
CA GLY A 70 -16.68 35.78 -32.90
C GLY A 70 -16.53 34.25 -32.90
N THR A 71 -15.67 33.65 -33.73
CA THR A 71 -15.36 32.22 -33.64
C THR A 71 -14.41 31.93 -32.49
N ASN A 72 -14.35 30.66 -32.06
CA ASN A 72 -13.42 30.20 -31.04
C ASN A 72 -12.71 28.92 -31.45
N LEU A 73 -11.48 28.76 -30.97
CA LEU A 73 -10.70 27.53 -31.07
C LEU A 73 -10.48 26.98 -29.67
N GLU A 74 -10.96 25.77 -29.40
CA GLU A 74 -10.79 25.09 -28.12
C GLU A 74 -10.03 23.78 -28.29
N LYS A 75 -9.02 23.54 -27.45
CA LYS A 75 -8.30 22.26 -27.37
C LYS A 75 -8.10 21.86 -25.90
N THR A 76 -8.08 20.56 -25.64
CA THR A 76 -7.89 20.00 -24.30
C THR A 76 -6.72 19.03 -24.30
N PHE A 77 -5.90 19.05 -23.25
CA PHE A 77 -4.67 18.30 -23.11
C PHE A 77 -4.57 17.68 -21.71
N ASP A 78 -4.17 16.42 -21.64
CA ASP A 78 -3.80 15.79 -20.37
C ASP A 78 -2.28 15.89 -20.20
N VAL A 79 -1.86 16.57 -19.14
CA VAL A 79 -0.46 16.91 -18.89
C VAL A 79 -0.09 16.49 -17.48
N LYS A 80 1.04 15.79 -17.34
CA LYS A 80 1.58 15.38 -16.06
C LYS A 80 2.82 16.20 -15.70
N PHE A 81 2.74 16.92 -14.60
CA PHE A 81 3.85 17.70 -14.05
C PHE A 81 4.58 16.92 -12.96
N ASP A 82 5.90 16.96 -13.00
CA ASP A 82 6.78 16.48 -11.93
C ASP A 82 8.05 17.36 -11.87
N TYR A 83 8.95 17.10 -10.92
CA TYR A 83 10.18 17.90 -10.77
C TYR A 83 11.08 17.92 -12.02
N LYS A 84 11.07 16.85 -12.84
CA LYS A 84 11.83 16.80 -14.10
C LYS A 84 11.06 17.48 -15.24
N ASN A 85 9.74 17.37 -15.23
CA ASN A 85 8.82 17.89 -16.23
C ASN A 85 7.96 19.01 -15.63
N ASN A 86 8.61 20.06 -15.14
CA ASN A 86 7.93 21.16 -14.46
C ASN A 86 7.46 22.25 -15.44
N THR A 87 7.87 22.17 -16.71
CA THR A 87 7.50 23.10 -17.76
C THR A 87 7.02 22.32 -18.98
N HIS A 88 5.83 22.61 -19.46
CA HIS A 88 5.27 22.03 -20.67
C HIS A 88 5.03 23.11 -21.71
N CYS A 89 5.38 22.82 -22.97
CA CYS A 89 5.12 23.67 -24.12
C CYS A 89 4.08 22.97 -25.00
N ILE A 90 2.91 23.58 -25.16
CA ILE A 90 1.80 23.06 -25.96
C ILE A 90 1.75 23.83 -27.29
N ASP A 91 1.92 23.10 -28.38
CA ASP A 91 1.75 23.63 -29.74
C ASP A 91 0.26 23.77 -30.05
N PHE A 92 -0.28 24.98 -29.90
CA PHE A 92 -1.73 25.20 -29.89
C PHE A 92 -2.31 25.39 -31.29
N VAL A 93 -1.78 26.31 -32.10
CA VAL A 93 -2.27 26.56 -33.48
C VAL A 93 -1.15 27.12 -34.35
N SER A 94 -1.11 26.81 -35.64
CA SER A 94 -0.17 27.46 -36.55
C SER A 94 -0.53 28.93 -36.73
N ILE A 95 0.46 29.79 -36.95
CA ILE A 95 0.21 31.21 -37.21
C ILE A 95 -0.59 31.40 -38.50
N GLU A 96 -0.35 30.58 -39.53
CA GLU A 96 -1.13 30.59 -40.77
C GLU A 96 -2.63 30.36 -40.54
N GLU A 97 -3.00 29.47 -39.61
CA GLU A 97 -4.40 29.19 -39.29
C GLU A 97 -5.01 30.28 -38.40
N PHE A 98 -4.21 30.83 -37.49
CA PHE A 98 -4.59 31.96 -36.65
C PHE A 98 -4.94 33.20 -37.49
N GLU A 99 -4.08 33.53 -38.48
CA GLU A 99 -4.22 34.71 -39.33
C GLU A 99 -5.44 34.70 -40.26
N LYS A 100 -6.05 33.52 -40.50
CA LYS A 100 -7.32 33.42 -41.24
C LYS A 100 -8.49 34.10 -40.52
N HIS A 101 -8.45 34.14 -39.19
CA HIS A 101 -9.58 34.54 -38.36
C HIS A 101 -9.31 35.81 -37.55
N GLN A 102 -8.04 36.21 -37.42
CA GLN A 102 -7.63 37.36 -36.64
C GLN A 102 -6.39 38.02 -37.23
N ASN A 103 -6.37 39.35 -37.25
CA ASN A 103 -5.16 40.06 -37.66
C ASN A 103 -4.08 39.87 -36.60
N TYR A 104 -2.91 39.38 -37.02
CA TYR A 104 -1.75 39.14 -36.16
C TYR A 104 -1.38 40.33 -35.28
N PHE A 105 -1.68 41.56 -35.69
CA PHE A 105 -1.36 42.78 -34.94
C PHE A 105 -2.43 43.25 -33.96
N HIS A 106 -3.54 42.51 -33.82
CA HIS A 106 -4.65 42.89 -32.94
C HIS A 106 -4.60 42.13 -31.61
N PRO A 107 -5.12 42.72 -30.52
CA PRO A 107 -5.21 42.03 -29.23
C PRO A 107 -6.04 40.76 -29.33
N PHE A 108 -5.63 39.73 -28.59
CA PHE A 108 -6.38 38.49 -28.47
C PHE A 108 -6.65 38.17 -27.01
N THR A 109 -7.67 37.34 -26.79
CA THR A 109 -7.96 36.77 -25.48
C THR A 109 -7.89 35.26 -25.57
N MET A 110 -7.09 34.68 -24.69
CA MET A 110 -6.99 33.23 -24.51
C MET A 110 -7.37 32.89 -23.06
N ASN A 111 -8.31 31.97 -22.89
CA ASN A 111 -8.65 31.42 -21.58
C ASN A 111 -8.01 30.05 -21.44
N VAL A 112 -7.28 29.83 -20.36
CA VAL A 112 -6.69 28.55 -20.01
C VAL A 112 -7.35 28.07 -18.73
N VAL A 113 -8.08 26.97 -18.79
CA VAL A 113 -8.68 26.33 -17.63
C VAL A 113 -7.85 25.10 -17.29
N MET A 114 -7.27 25.05 -16.10
CA MET A 114 -6.53 23.88 -15.64
C MET A 114 -7.26 23.21 -14.50
N LYS A 115 -7.40 21.89 -14.60
CA LYS A 115 -7.94 21.03 -13.56
C LYS A 115 -6.89 20.03 -13.11
N VAL A 116 -6.50 20.09 -11.85
CA VAL A 116 -5.70 19.03 -11.24
C VAL A 116 -6.64 17.87 -10.89
N SER A 117 -6.46 16.75 -11.58
CA SER A 117 -7.26 15.54 -11.45
C SER A 117 -6.71 14.62 -10.36
N LYS A 118 -5.39 14.54 -10.20
CA LYS A 118 -4.72 13.72 -9.18
C LYS A 118 -3.40 14.32 -8.74
N ILE A 119 -3.16 14.30 -7.42
CA ILE A 119 -1.86 14.59 -6.81
C ILE A 119 -1.33 13.27 -6.25
N ALA A 120 -0.16 12.85 -6.71
CA ALA A 120 0.44 11.58 -6.31
C ALA A 120 1.83 11.79 -5.70
N PRO A 121 2.16 11.15 -4.57
CA PRO A 121 3.51 11.19 -4.04
C PRO A 121 4.46 10.41 -4.96
N ILE A 122 5.56 11.04 -5.36
CA ILE A 122 6.70 10.38 -6.00
C ILE A 122 7.56 9.78 -4.89
N ARG A 123 7.23 8.57 -4.47
CA ARG A 123 8.18 7.76 -3.69
C ARG A 123 9.16 7.16 -4.69
N LYS A 124 10.47 7.33 -4.48
CA LYS A 124 11.41 6.32 -4.97
C LYS A 124 10.94 5.02 -4.33
N THR A 125 10.25 4.18 -5.08
CA THR A 125 10.16 2.78 -4.70
C THR A 125 11.61 2.34 -4.68
N THR A 126 12.17 2.08 -3.49
CA THR A 126 13.28 1.15 -3.44
C THR A 126 12.82 -0.05 -4.24
N ASP A 127 13.50 -0.32 -5.35
CA ASP A 127 13.23 -1.51 -6.14
C ASP A 127 13.20 -2.68 -5.15
N GLU A 128 12.15 -3.49 -5.21
CA GLU A 128 12.01 -4.60 -4.28
C GLU A 128 13.24 -5.50 -4.46
N ILE A 129 13.89 -5.84 -3.35
CA ILE A 129 15.08 -6.69 -3.39
C ILE A 129 14.67 -8.03 -4.00
N ASP A 130 15.17 -8.32 -5.20
CA ASP A 130 14.95 -9.63 -5.80
C ASP A 130 15.93 -10.64 -5.20
N LEU A 131 15.41 -11.44 -4.28
CA LEU A 131 16.15 -12.50 -3.62
C LEU A 131 16.41 -13.70 -4.54
N CYS A 132 15.77 -13.78 -5.72
CA CYS A 132 15.99 -14.84 -6.70
C CYS A 132 17.14 -14.52 -7.66
N GLU A 133 17.55 -13.25 -7.75
CA GLU A 133 18.67 -12.83 -8.60
C GLU A 133 19.93 -12.55 -7.77
N LYS A 134 21.07 -12.90 -8.35
CA LYS A 134 22.35 -12.64 -7.69
C LYS A 134 22.75 -11.19 -7.89
N ASP A 135 22.59 -10.37 -6.86
CA ASP A 135 23.26 -9.09 -6.76
C ASP A 135 24.65 -9.27 -6.15
N SER A 136 25.70 -9.01 -6.93
CA SER A 136 27.10 -9.18 -6.51
C SER A 136 27.55 -8.25 -5.38
N VAL A 137 26.81 -7.19 -5.08
CA VAL A 137 27.22 -6.17 -4.09
C VAL A 137 26.79 -6.56 -2.68
N PHE A 138 25.59 -7.14 -2.53
CA PHE A 138 24.98 -7.36 -1.22
C PHE A 138 24.81 -8.84 -0.84
N ASN A 139 25.01 -9.76 -1.79
CA ASN A 139 24.72 -11.18 -1.56
C ASN A 139 26.01 -11.98 -1.34
N ASP A 140 26.28 -12.37 -0.09
CA ASP A 140 27.46 -13.15 0.34
C ASP A 140 27.13 -14.59 0.78
N ILE A 141 25.84 -14.97 0.71
CA ILE A 141 25.38 -16.34 0.98
C ILE A 141 24.28 -16.77 0.00
N VAL A 142 24.35 -18.04 -0.42
CA VAL A 142 23.32 -18.71 -1.22
C VAL A 142 22.56 -19.69 -0.32
N LEU A 143 21.25 -19.50 -0.21
CA LEU A 143 20.34 -20.39 0.50
C LEU A 143 19.77 -21.40 -0.49
N GLN A 144 20.12 -22.67 -0.35
CA GLN A 144 19.68 -23.75 -1.23
C GLN A 144 18.52 -24.53 -0.60
N PHE A 145 17.47 -24.72 -1.39
CA PHE A 145 16.28 -25.47 -1.02
C PHE A 145 16.13 -26.73 -1.87
N GLU A 146 15.09 -27.51 -1.61
CA GLU A 146 14.70 -28.64 -2.45
C GLU A 146 14.47 -28.22 -3.92
N ASN A 147 14.55 -29.18 -4.84
CA ASN A 147 14.38 -28.97 -6.28
C ASN A 147 15.36 -27.94 -6.89
N SER A 148 16.53 -27.78 -6.28
CA SER A 148 17.58 -26.85 -6.73
C SER A 148 17.16 -25.37 -6.75
N LYS A 149 16.07 -24.99 -6.06
CA LYS A 149 15.72 -23.59 -5.88
C LYS A 149 16.71 -22.90 -4.96
N VAL A 150 16.99 -21.62 -5.22
CA VAL A 150 17.96 -20.84 -4.45
C VAL A 150 17.44 -19.43 -4.16
N LEU A 151 17.79 -18.91 -3.00
CA LEU A 151 17.68 -17.49 -2.67
C LEU A 151 19.07 -16.93 -2.39
N TYR A 152 19.32 -15.71 -2.83
CA TYR A 152 20.52 -14.96 -2.55
C TYR A 152 20.25 -13.98 -1.42
N SER A 153 21.15 -13.93 -0.45
CA SER A 153 20.93 -13.21 0.81
C SER A 153 22.24 -12.71 1.39
N SER A 154 22.17 -12.06 2.56
CA SER A 154 23.32 -11.52 3.27
C SER A 154 23.45 -12.17 4.65
N LYS A 155 24.63 -12.68 4.99
CA LYS A 155 24.95 -13.23 6.31
C LYS A 155 24.67 -12.21 7.41
N ALA A 156 25.02 -10.94 7.18
CA ALA A 156 24.80 -9.86 8.14
C ALA A 156 23.31 -9.64 8.41
N MET A 157 22.50 -9.52 7.36
CA MET A 157 21.04 -9.34 7.50
C MET A 157 20.39 -10.53 8.20
N LEU A 158 20.71 -11.75 7.80
CA LEU A 158 20.19 -12.96 8.47
C LEU A 158 20.60 -13.00 9.95
N SER A 159 21.86 -12.66 10.27
CA SER A 159 22.37 -12.64 11.65
C SER A 159 21.71 -11.58 12.52
N ILE A 160 21.42 -10.39 11.96
CA ILE A 160 20.72 -9.31 12.68
C ILE A 160 19.32 -9.76 13.11
N HIS A 161 18.64 -10.53 12.26
CA HIS A 161 17.25 -10.92 12.48
C HIS A 161 17.08 -12.29 13.17
N SER A 162 18.10 -13.15 13.19
CA SER A 162 18.02 -14.52 13.71
C SER A 162 19.23 -14.87 14.56
N LYS A 163 18.98 -15.32 15.80
CA LYS A 163 20.06 -15.84 16.66
C LYS A 163 20.66 -17.13 16.12
N VAL A 164 19.85 -17.97 15.46
CA VAL A 164 20.31 -19.20 14.81
C VAL A 164 21.31 -18.89 13.71
N PHE A 165 20.96 -18.00 12.76
CA PHE A 165 21.88 -17.61 11.70
C PHE A 165 23.10 -16.85 12.22
N ASN A 166 22.92 -15.98 13.23
CA ASN A 166 24.04 -15.32 13.88
C ASN A 166 25.04 -16.32 14.45
N THR A 167 24.55 -17.35 15.13
CA THR A 167 25.39 -18.41 15.69
C THR A 167 26.05 -19.22 14.57
N MET A 168 25.30 -19.59 13.53
CA MET A 168 25.79 -20.34 12.37
C MET A 168 26.94 -19.64 11.65
N PHE A 169 26.85 -18.32 11.44
CA PHE A 169 27.83 -17.57 10.65
C PHE A 169 28.98 -16.98 11.47
N ASN A 170 28.81 -16.75 12.77
CA ASN A 170 29.83 -16.10 13.60
C ASN A 170 30.53 -17.01 14.62
N SER A 171 30.06 -18.24 14.83
CA SER A 171 30.74 -19.21 15.71
C SER A 171 31.85 -19.96 14.97
N ASN A 172 32.60 -20.82 15.67
CA ASN A 172 33.67 -21.65 15.10
C ASN A 172 33.14 -22.88 14.32
N PHE A 173 31.95 -22.80 13.73
CA PHE A 173 31.38 -23.85 12.89
C PHE A 173 31.86 -23.73 11.43
N GLU A 174 31.78 -24.81 10.66
CA GLU A 174 32.26 -24.85 9.27
C GLU A 174 31.48 -23.87 8.37
N GLU A 175 30.21 -23.65 8.69
CA GLU A 175 29.26 -22.77 8.00
C GLU A 175 29.73 -21.31 7.94
N LYS A 176 30.58 -20.88 8.88
CA LYS A 176 31.22 -19.56 8.84
C LYS A 176 31.92 -19.30 7.52
N TYR A 177 32.63 -20.30 6.99
CA TYR A 177 33.40 -20.20 5.75
C TYR A 177 32.59 -20.57 4.50
N GLN A 178 31.38 -21.08 4.67
CA GLN A 178 30.53 -21.47 3.55
C GLN A 178 29.90 -20.26 2.88
N THR A 179 29.85 -20.29 1.55
CA THR A 179 29.13 -19.31 0.70
C THR A 179 27.76 -19.85 0.26
N LYS A 180 27.41 -21.07 0.69
CA LYS A 180 26.17 -21.75 0.38
C LYS A 180 25.75 -22.66 1.53
N ILE A 181 24.50 -22.58 1.96
CA ILE A 181 23.91 -23.46 2.97
C ILE A 181 22.65 -24.13 2.43
N LYS A 182 22.34 -25.33 2.92
CA LYS A 182 21.11 -26.06 2.58
C LYS A 182 20.08 -25.86 3.68
N LEU A 183 18.84 -25.62 3.28
CA LEU A 183 17.69 -25.45 4.16
C LEU A 183 16.60 -26.44 3.75
N ASP A 184 16.02 -27.12 4.74
CA ASP A 184 14.93 -28.08 4.55
C ASP A 184 13.53 -27.40 4.63
N ASP A 185 13.48 -26.06 4.68
CA ASP A 185 12.23 -25.31 4.68
C ASP A 185 11.63 -25.21 3.28
N ASP A 186 10.33 -24.93 3.20
CA ASP A 186 9.71 -24.61 1.92
C ASP A 186 10.26 -23.29 1.37
N PHE A 187 10.54 -23.29 0.07
CA PHE A 187 11.14 -22.15 -0.61
C PHE A 187 10.26 -20.89 -0.57
N GLU A 188 8.95 -21.02 -0.80
CA GLU A 188 8.05 -19.86 -0.83
C GLU A 188 7.73 -19.35 0.58
N GLU A 189 7.62 -20.25 1.56
CA GLU A 189 7.50 -19.90 2.97
C GLU A 189 8.72 -19.08 3.44
N PHE A 190 9.93 -19.56 3.14
CA PHE A 190 11.16 -18.90 3.54
C PHE A 190 11.36 -17.56 2.82
N LYS A 191 11.07 -17.52 1.51
CA LYS A 191 11.09 -16.27 0.72
C LYS A 191 10.12 -15.23 1.31
N THR A 192 8.91 -15.65 1.69
CA THR A 192 7.92 -14.77 2.33
C THR A 192 8.46 -14.19 3.63
N MET A 193 9.12 -14.99 4.46
CA MET A 193 9.76 -14.53 5.69
C MET A 193 10.87 -13.51 5.41
N LEU A 194 11.76 -13.79 4.45
CA LEU A 194 12.81 -12.85 4.05
C LEU A 194 12.24 -11.52 3.56
N MET A 195 11.19 -11.54 2.75
CA MET A 195 10.53 -10.32 2.28
C MET A 195 9.96 -9.49 3.43
N ILE A 196 9.62 -10.06 4.59
CA ILE A 196 9.14 -9.30 5.76
C ILE A 196 10.29 -8.69 6.57
N ILE A 197 11.43 -9.39 6.67
CA ILE A 197 12.57 -8.92 7.47
C ILE A 197 13.52 -8.01 6.69
N TYR A 198 13.57 -8.13 5.36
CA TYR A 198 14.32 -7.22 4.48
C TYR A 198 13.52 -5.95 4.18
N PRO A 199 14.20 -4.86 3.75
CA PRO A 199 13.52 -3.67 3.24
C PRO A 199 12.61 -4.00 2.05
N SER A 200 11.32 -4.15 2.31
CA SER A 200 10.29 -4.39 1.29
C SER A 200 8.96 -3.76 1.70
N LYS A 201 7.97 -3.77 0.79
CA LYS A 201 6.60 -3.31 1.06
C LYS A 201 5.72 -4.39 1.70
N ASN A 202 6.23 -5.60 1.88
CA ASN A 202 5.44 -6.71 2.39
C ASN A 202 5.13 -6.51 3.86
N VAL A 203 3.92 -6.93 4.25
CA VAL A 203 3.41 -6.79 5.61
C VAL A 203 2.86 -8.12 6.12
N VAL A 204 2.89 -8.27 7.44
CA VAL A 204 2.21 -9.36 8.14
C VAL A 204 0.70 -9.24 7.88
N ASN A 205 0.08 -10.36 7.53
CA ASN A 205 -1.35 -10.45 7.24
C ASN A 205 -1.89 -11.85 7.57
N SER A 206 -3.20 -12.05 7.44
CA SER A 206 -3.86 -13.32 7.81
C SER A 206 -3.42 -14.53 7.00
N LYS A 207 -2.86 -14.34 5.79
CA LYS A 207 -2.40 -15.44 4.93
C LYS A 207 -1.00 -15.93 5.26
N ASN A 208 -0.12 -15.04 5.71
CA ASN A 208 1.28 -15.38 6.00
C ASN A 208 1.57 -15.55 7.49
N ILE A 209 0.68 -15.13 8.39
CA ILE A 209 0.94 -15.11 9.84
C ILE A 209 1.40 -16.45 10.41
N GLU A 210 0.77 -17.56 10.02
CA GLU A 210 1.11 -18.88 10.54
C GLU A 210 2.52 -19.30 10.12
N ILE A 211 2.85 -19.11 8.84
CA ILE A 211 4.17 -19.39 8.27
C ILE A 211 5.23 -18.51 8.95
N LEU A 212 4.95 -17.22 9.13
CA LEU A 212 5.88 -16.28 9.74
C LEU A 212 6.18 -16.62 11.20
N MET A 213 5.16 -16.96 12.00
CA MET A 213 5.38 -17.37 13.39
C MET A 213 6.14 -18.69 13.49
N LYS A 214 5.85 -19.67 12.63
CA LYS A 214 6.57 -20.95 12.55
C LYS A 214 8.06 -20.72 12.27
N LEU A 215 8.39 -19.93 11.25
CA LEU A 215 9.78 -19.66 10.89
C LEU A 215 10.47 -18.76 11.92
N ALA A 216 9.77 -17.77 12.48
CA ALA A 216 10.34 -16.90 13.50
C ALA A 216 10.72 -17.68 14.76
N ASP A 217 9.93 -18.67 15.16
CA ASP A 217 10.25 -19.56 16.28
C ASP A 217 11.42 -20.49 15.94
N LYS A 218 11.36 -21.18 14.78
CA LYS A 218 12.43 -22.09 14.30
C LYS A 218 13.80 -21.42 14.26
N TYR A 219 13.85 -20.18 13.80
CA TYR A 219 15.09 -19.42 13.61
C TYR A 219 15.41 -18.44 14.74
N ASP A 220 14.65 -18.46 15.85
CA ASP A 220 14.82 -17.53 16.99
C ASP A 220 14.92 -16.06 16.53
N MET A 221 13.86 -15.60 15.86
CA MET A 221 13.72 -14.26 15.29
C MET A 221 12.75 -13.40 16.12
N SER A 222 13.21 -12.90 17.27
CA SER A 222 12.36 -12.17 18.24
C SER A 222 11.62 -10.97 17.62
N GLN A 223 12.29 -10.15 16.81
CA GLN A 223 11.65 -8.97 16.20
C GLN A 223 10.52 -9.33 15.24
N LEU A 224 10.65 -10.44 14.50
CA LEU A 224 9.60 -10.93 13.62
C LEU A 224 8.45 -11.52 14.43
N MET A 225 8.77 -12.27 15.50
CA MET A 225 7.77 -12.81 16.42
C MET A 225 6.95 -11.68 17.06
N ASP A 226 7.58 -10.62 17.55
CA ASP A 226 6.91 -9.47 18.16
C ASP A 226 5.93 -8.79 17.17
N LYS A 227 6.35 -8.62 15.90
CA LYS A 227 5.46 -8.10 14.83
C LYS A 227 4.24 -8.99 14.61
N CYS A 228 4.46 -10.31 14.59
CA CYS A 228 3.40 -11.29 14.41
C CYS A 228 2.42 -11.31 15.60
N VAL A 229 2.94 -11.31 16.84
CA VAL A 229 2.13 -11.23 18.06
C VAL A 229 1.30 -9.94 18.07
N ALA A 230 1.90 -8.80 17.76
CA ALA A 230 1.18 -7.53 17.69
C ALA A 230 0.04 -7.55 16.66
N PHE A 231 0.24 -8.20 15.51
CA PHE A 231 -0.80 -8.41 14.50
C PHE A 231 -1.93 -9.29 15.04
N VAL A 232 -1.57 -10.44 15.64
CA VAL A 232 -2.52 -11.39 16.26
C VAL A 232 -3.29 -10.78 17.43
N GLU A 233 -2.71 -9.82 18.17
CA GLU A 233 -3.39 -9.10 19.24
C GLU A 233 -4.39 -8.05 18.71
N LYS A 234 -3.97 -7.26 17.71
CA LYS A 234 -4.73 -6.12 17.19
C LYS A 234 -5.84 -6.49 16.22
N ASP A 235 -5.66 -7.51 15.39
CA ASP A 235 -6.52 -7.74 14.23
C ASP A 235 -7.72 -8.68 14.52
N GLY A 236 -8.84 -8.42 13.84
CA GLY A 236 -10.02 -9.27 13.73
C GLY A 236 -10.09 -10.08 12.43
N ASN A 237 -9.19 -9.83 11.47
CA ASN A 237 -9.16 -10.55 10.18
C ASN A 237 -8.54 -11.95 10.25
N VAL A 238 -8.00 -12.36 11.40
CA VAL A 238 -7.61 -13.75 11.65
C VAL A 238 -8.81 -14.47 12.25
N GLN A 239 -9.22 -15.57 11.62
CA GLN A 239 -10.29 -16.43 12.11
C GLN A 239 -10.03 -16.86 13.56
N ASN A 240 -11.07 -16.87 14.41
CA ASN A 240 -10.92 -17.08 15.85
C ASN A 240 -10.21 -18.40 16.18
N ASP A 241 -10.50 -19.44 15.39
CA ASP A 241 -9.97 -20.80 15.53
C ASP A 241 -8.46 -20.83 15.32
N LEU A 242 -7.99 -20.32 14.17
CA LEU A 242 -6.57 -20.17 13.88
C LEU A 242 -5.89 -19.26 14.91
N ARG A 243 -6.55 -18.17 15.30
CA ARG A 243 -6.04 -17.24 16.31
C ARG A 243 -5.85 -17.92 17.67
N LEU A 244 -6.76 -18.81 18.07
CA LEU A 244 -6.64 -19.61 19.29
C LEU A 244 -5.50 -20.61 19.19
N LEU A 245 -5.35 -21.29 18.05
CA LEU A 245 -4.25 -22.22 17.80
C LEU A 245 -2.89 -21.53 17.92
N LEU A 246 -2.73 -20.36 17.29
CA LEU A 246 -1.50 -19.58 17.39
C LEU A 246 -1.26 -19.11 18.83
N ALA A 247 -2.31 -18.67 19.53
CA ALA A 247 -2.18 -18.22 20.91
C ALA A 247 -1.79 -19.35 21.88
N ASP A 248 -2.28 -20.57 21.64
CA ASP A 248 -1.92 -21.76 22.40
C ASP A 248 -0.46 -22.18 22.10
N ARG A 249 -0.11 -22.32 20.82
CA ARG A 249 1.23 -22.76 20.37
C ARG A 249 2.35 -21.83 20.83
N TYR A 250 2.14 -20.51 20.76
CA TYR A 250 3.15 -19.51 21.09
C TYR A 250 2.94 -18.87 22.47
N ASN A 251 2.12 -19.49 23.33
CA ASN A 251 1.88 -19.07 24.71
C ASN A 251 1.53 -17.57 24.85
N LEU A 252 0.44 -17.15 24.18
CA LEU A 252 -0.08 -15.78 24.18
C LEU A 252 -1.34 -15.68 25.04
N PRO A 253 -1.23 -15.61 26.39
CA PRO A 253 -2.36 -15.78 27.30
C PRO A 253 -3.46 -14.71 27.13
N LYS A 254 -3.10 -13.49 26.74
CA LYS A 254 -4.09 -12.43 26.49
C LYS A 254 -4.97 -12.73 25.28
N VAL A 255 -4.34 -13.18 24.19
CA VAL A 255 -5.05 -13.57 22.96
C VAL A 255 -5.88 -14.82 23.21
N HIS A 256 -5.29 -15.83 23.84
CA HIS A 256 -5.93 -17.09 24.19
C HIS A 256 -7.23 -16.88 24.96
N ASN A 257 -7.19 -16.11 26.05
CA ASN A 257 -8.38 -15.78 26.84
C ASN A 257 -9.43 -15.02 26.05
N LYS A 258 -9.02 -14.11 25.15
CA LYS A 258 -9.94 -13.36 24.29
C LYS A 258 -10.64 -14.29 23.29
N CYS A 259 -9.89 -15.20 22.66
CA CYS A 259 -10.42 -16.20 21.74
C CYS A 259 -11.43 -17.15 22.39
N ILE A 260 -11.14 -17.63 23.61
CA ILE A 260 -12.09 -18.50 24.34
C ILE A 260 -13.38 -17.75 24.66
N ARG A 261 -13.30 -16.46 25.03
CA ARG A 261 -14.49 -15.64 25.31
C ARG A 261 -15.31 -15.32 24.07
N ASN A 262 -14.70 -15.35 22.88
CA ASN A 262 -15.40 -15.06 21.62
C ASN A 262 -16.38 -16.17 21.21
N PHE A 263 -16.25 -17.38 21.74
CA PHE A 263 -17.30 -18.40 21.65
C PHE A 263 -18.50 -17.97 22.50
N LYS A 264 -19.59 -17.59 21.83
CA LYS A 264 -20.78 -16.97 22.46
C LYS A 264 -21.96 -17.92 22.60
N ASP A 265 -22.00 -19.00 21.82
CA ASP A 265 -23.10 -19.94 21.73
C ASP A 265 -22.56 -21.38 21.59
N MET A 266 -23.43 -22.36 21.83
CA MET A 266 -23.06 -23.78 21.75
C MET A 266 -22.81 -24.26 20.31
N GLU A 267 -23.54 -23.73 19.33
CA GLU A 267 -23.41 -24.11 17.92
C GLU A 267 -22.00 -23.83 17.38
N SER A 268 -21.45 -22.64 17.65
CA SER A 268 -20.08 -22.29 17.27
C SER A 268 -19.02 -23.13 17.97
N LEU A 269 -19.27 -23.61 19.18
CA LEU A 269 -18.37 -24.48 19.92
C LEU A 269 -18.40 -25.91 19.41
N GLU A 270 -19.58 -26.47 19.15
CA GLU A 270 -19.74 -27.81 18.57
C GLU A 270 -19.03 -27.90 17.22
N LYS A 271 -19.26 -26.89 16.35
CA LYS A 271 -18.55 -26.79 15.07
C LYS A 271 -17.02 -26.68 15.24
N PHE A 272 -16.57 -25.98 16.27
CA PHE A 272 -15.14 -25.86 16.54
C PHE A 272 -14.53 -27.16 17.07
N GLU A 273 -15.25 -27.89 17.93
CA GLU A 273 -14.83 -29.18 18.48
C GLU A 273 -14.64 -30.24 17.37
N GLU A 274 -15.49 -30.20 16.33
CA GLU A 274 -15.37 -31.04 15.15
C GLU A 274 -14.23 -30.63 14.20
N SER A 275 -13.61 -29.47 14.40
CA SER A 275 -12.56 -28.97 13.51
C SER A 275 -11.19 -29.61 13.76
N GLU A 276 -10.38 -29.74 12.70
CA GLU A 276 -8.98 -30.18 12.82
C GLU A 276 -8.16 -29.27 13.75
N VAL A 277 -8.54 -27.99 13.85
CA VAL A 277 -7.85 -27.01 14.70
C VAL A 277 -7.94 -27.43 16.16
N PHE A 278 -9.10 -27.89 16.63
CA PHE A 278 -9.29 -28.33 18.01
C PHE A 278 -8.41 -29.53 18.38
N GLY A 279 -8.28 -30.49 17.45
CA GLY A 279 -7.38 -31.65 17.61
C GLY A 279 -5.90 -31.28 17.75
N ASN A 280 -5.50 -30.13 17.20
CA ASN A 280 -4.13 -29.62 17.25
C ASN A 280 -3.83 -28.71 18.46
N LEU A 281 -4.83 -28.45 19.32
CA LEU A 281 -4.65 -27.69 20.57
C LEU A 281 -4.05 -28.56 21.67
N THR A 282 -3.38 -27.92 22.62
CA THR A 282 -2.97 -28.58 23.87
C THR A 282 -4.19 -29.01 24.69
N GLN A 283 -4.03 -30.08 25.47
CA GLN A 283 -5.08 -30.57 26.38
C GLN A 283 -5.58 -29.47 27.33
N THR A 284 -4.67 -28.61 27.81
CA THR A 284 -5.00 -27.45 28.65
C THR A 284 -5.99 -26.52 27.97
N THR A 285 -5.78 -26.24 26.69
CA THR A 285 -6.65 -25.36 25.91
C THR A 285 -7.96 -26.04 25.54
N GLN A 286 -7.95 -27.32 25.17
CA GLN A 286 -9.18 -28.10 24.96
C GLN A 286 -10.08 -28.08 26.20
N VAL A 287 -9.50 -28.32 27.39
CA VAL A 287 -10.24 -28.22 28.66
C VAL A 287 -10.81 -26.81 28.89
N ALA A 288 -10.07 -25.76 28.52
CA ALA A 288 -10.55 -24.40 28.67
C ALA A 288 -11.74 -24.09 27.74
N VAL A 289 -11.75 -24.63 26.53
CA VAL A 289 -12.86 -24.56 25.58
C VAL A 289 -14.08 -25.33 26.11
N LEU A 290 -13.90 -26.55 26.62
CA LEU A 290 -14.98 -27.34 27.22
C LEU A 290 -15.58 -26.66 28.48
N LYS A 291 -14.73 -26.04 29.32
CA LYS A 291 -15.20 -25.23 30.45
C LYS A 291 -16.05 -24.04 29.99
N ARG A 292 -15.71 -23.44 28.84
CA ARG A 292 -16.52 -22.36 28.24
C ARG A 292 -17.88 -22.89 27.80
N ALA A 293 -17.94 -24.04 27.14
CA ALA A 293 -19.19 -24.71 26.75
C ALA A 293 -20.09 -25.02 27.96
N PHE A 294 -19.52 -25.60 29.03
CA PHE A 294 -20.25 -25.86 30.26
C PHE A 294 -20.81 -24.58 30.90
N GLY A 295 -20.04 -23.48 30.84
CA GLY A 295 -20.49 -22.17 31.31
C GLY A 295 -21.70 -21.63 30.54
N LEU A 296 -21.72 -21.79 29.21
CA LEU A 296 -22.81 -21.34 28.35
C LEU A 296 -24.09 -22.16 28.57
N SER A 297 -23.99 -23.49 28.58
CA SER A 297 -25.15 -24.38 28.85
C SER A 297 -25.78 -24.14 30.23
N SER A 298 -24.98 -23.75 31.23
CA SER A 298 -25.47 -23.38 32.56
C SER A 298 -26.22 -22.03 32.58
N GLN A 299 -25.88 -21.10 31.68
CA GLN A 299 -26.57 -19.81 31.53
C GLN A 299 -27.93 -19.97 30.84
N GLU A 300 -28.00 -20.79 29.78
CA GLU A 300 -29.27 -21.08 29.08
C GLU A 300 -30.34 -21.71 29.99
N LYS A 301 -29.91 -22.57 30.94
CA LYS A 301 -30.81 -23.14 31.96
C LYS A 301 -31.36 -22.08 32.92
N LYS A 302 -30.57 -21.04 33.24
CA LYS A 302 -30.98 -19.95 34.15
C LYS A 302 -31.88 -18.91 33.48
N ASP A 303 -31.66 -18.62 32.20
CA ASP A 303 -32.49 -17.68 31.44
C ASP A 303 -33.84 -18.27 31.00
N GLY A 304 -34.07 -19.53 31.38
CA GLY A 304 -35.29 -20.26 31.10
C GLY A 304 -35.33 -20.66 29.63
N GLY A 305 -34.92 -21.90 29.33
CA GLY A 305 -34.95 -22.47 27.99
C GLY A 305 -36.30 -22.31 27.25
N PRO A 306 -36.43 -22.79 26.01
CA PRO A 306 -37.56 -22.48 25.12
C PRO A 306 -38.95 -22.56 25.79
N MET A 307 -39.19 -23.57 26.65
CA MET A 307 -40.43 -23.71 27.43
C MET A 307 -40.72 -22.56 28.41
N ALA A 308 -39.72 -22.00 29.08
CA ALA A 308 -39.91 -20.89 30.02
C ALA A 308 -40.13 -19.55 29.30
N LYS A 309 -39.54 -19.38 28.11
CA LYS A 309 -39.85 -18.24 27.23
C LYS A 309 -41.27 -18.34 26.67
N ILE A 310 -41.73 -19.54 26.32
CA ILE A 310 -43.13 -19.80 25.89
C ILE A 310 -44.11 -19.50 27.03
N LYS A 311 -43.84 -19.97 28.26
CA LYS A 311 -44.67 -19.64 29.43
C LYS A 311 -44.76 -18.13 29.68
N ARG A 312 -43.63 -17.41 29.64
CA ARG A 312 -43.62 -15.94 29.80
C ARG A 312 -44.33 -15.20 28.66
N ALA A 313 -44.32 -15.73 27.44
CA ALA A 313 -45.04 -15.16 26.30
C ALA A 313 -46.56 -15.42 26.40
N GLN A 314 -46.96 -16.60 26.88
CA GLN A 314 -48.36 -16.93 27.14
C GLN A 314 -48.94 -16.11 28.29
N GLU A 315 -48.16 -15.84 29.35
CA GLU A 315 -48.58 -14.99 30.47
C GLU A 315 -48.70 -13.51 30.10
N LYS A 316 -47.96 -13.03 29.08
CA LYS A 316 -48.05 -11.64 28.59
C LYS A 316 -49.17 -11.39 27.57
N GLY A 317 -49.81 -12.44 27.05
CA GLY A 317 -50.92 -12.35 26.09
C GLY A 317 -52.32 -12.35 26.72
N PHE A 318 -52.42 -12.36 28.06
CA PHE A 318 -53.68 -12.45 28.80
C PHE A 318 -54.02 -11.20 29.64
N ASN A 319 -53.39 -10.05 29.37
CA ASN A 319 -53.76 -8.77 29.98
C ASN A 319 -54.50 -7.86 29.01
#